data_AF-A0A850ANY0-F1
#
_entry.id   AF-A0A850ANY0-F1
#
_cell.length_a   1.000
_cell.length_b   1.000
_cell.length_c   1.000
_cell.angle_alpha   90.00
_cell.angle_beta   90.00
_cell.angle_gamma   90.00
#
_symmetry.space_group_name_H-M   'P 1'
#
loop_
_entity.id
_entity.type
_entity.pdbx_description
1 polymer ?
#
loop_
_entity_poly.entity_id
_entity_poly.type
_entity_poly.pdbx_seq_one_letter_code
_entity_poly.pdbx_strand_id
1 'polypeptide(L)' 'MSDFSANQEGRRIAEAVKTACLKAAVEAYEHAQMSGLCHEGAWDCAVDAIRALDIETVLARLPGPVARDEGLPPG' A
#
# COMPACT_ATOMS: atom_id res chain seq x y z
N MET A 1 -6.83 -26.15 9.49
CA MET A 1 -7.24 -25.32 8.33
C MET A 1 -7.39 -23.82 8.64
N SER A 2 -7.08 -23.35 9.86
CA SER A 2 -7.20 -21.94 10.28
C SER A 2 -5.97 -21.07 9.93
N ASP A 3 -4.76 -21.63 10.09
CA ASP A 3 -3.51 -20.85 10.01
C ASP A 3 -3.21 -20.32 8.60
N PHE A 4 -3.65 -21.04 7.57
CA PHE A 4 -3.49 -20.62 6.17
C PHE A 4 -4.34 -19.38 5.83
N SER A 5 -5.48 -19.18 6.49
CA SER A 5 -6.33 -18.01 6.28
C SER A 5 -5.74 -16.77 6.95
N ALA A 6 -5.21 -16.92 8.17
CA ALA A 6 -4.55 -15.84 8.88
C ALA A 6 -3.27 -15.35 8.15
N ASN A 7 -2.47 -16.27 7.61
CA ASN A 7 -1.29 -15.92 6.83
C ASN A 7 -1.66 -15.21 5.51
N GLN A 8 -2.74 -15.62 4.84
CA GLN A 8 -3.20 -14.94 3.63
C GLN A 8 -3.70 -13.52 3.89
N GLU A 9 -4.46 -13.29 4.97
CA GLU A 9 -4.88 -11.93 5.31
C GLU A 9 -3.68 -11.06 5.72
N GLY A 10 -2.75 -11.62 6.49
CA GLY A 10 -1.49 -10.96 6.83
C GLY A 10 -0.69 -10.56 5.58
N ARG A 11 -0.60 -11.46 4.59
CA ARG A 11 0.05 -11.17 3.30
C ARG A 11 -0.67 -10.06 2.54
N ARG A 12 -1.99 -10.09 2.50
CA ARG A 12 -2.79 -9.08 1.79
C ARG A 12 -2.62 -7.69 2.40
N ILE A 13 -2.66 -7.60 3.72
CA ILE A 13 -2.40 -6.35 4.46
C ILE A 13 -0.98 -5.86 4.18
N ALA A 14 0.03 -6.74 4.25
CA ALA A 14 1.42 -6.38 3.98
C ALA A 14 1.63 -5.87 2.54
N GLU A 15 0.97 -6.50 1.55
CA GLU A 15 1.01 -6.06 0.15
C GLU A 15 0.38 -4.68 -0.05
N ALA A 16 -0.73 -4.40 0.64
CA ALA A 16 -1.37 -3.09 0.59
C ALA A 16 -0.52 -1.99 1.24
N VAL A 17 0.06 -2.25 2.41
CA VAL A 17 0.99 -1.32 3.07
C VAL A 17 2.20 -1.07 2.17
N LYS A 18 2.81 -2.13 1.61
CA LYS A 18 3.94 -1.99 0.67
C LYS A 18 3.57 -1.12 -0.53
N THR A 19 2.39 -1.34 -1.13
CA THR A 19 1.90 -0.57 -2.27
C THR A 19 1.70 0.90 -1.91
N ALA A 20 1.12 1.17 -0.74
CA ALA A 20 0.89 2.53 -0.25
C ALA A 20 2.22 3.27 -0.01
N CYS A 21 3.21 2.63 0.62
CA CYS A 21 4.54 3.20 0.81
C CYS A 21 5.23 3.54 -0.53
N LEU A 22 5.22 2.59 -1.49
CA LEU A 22 5.83 2.82 -2.80
C LEU A 22 5.17 3.98 -3.54
N LYS A 23 3.83 4.04 -3.53
CA LYS A 23 3.08 5.11 -4.16
C LYS A 23 3.42 6.48 -3.55
N ALA A 24 3.36 6.59 -2.22
CA ALA A 24 3.67 7.85 -1.52
C ALA A 24 5.11 8.32 -1.81
N ALA A 25 6.08 7.41 -1.81
CA ALA A 25 7.48 7.71 -2.09
C ALA A 25 7.69 8.24 -3.51
N VAL A 26 7.12 7.54 -4.51
CA VAL A 26 7.26 7.93 -5.92
C VAL A 26 6.60 9.28 -6.18
N GLU A 27 5.36 9.47 -5.71
CA GLU A 27 4.63 10.73 -5.90
C GLU A 27 5.38 11.91 -5.28
N ALA A 28 5.90 11.76 -4.06
CA ALA A 28 6.65 12.81 -3.38
C ALA A 28 8.00 13.10 -4.07
N TYR A 29 8.72 12.06 -4.49
CA TYR A 29 9.98 12.21 -5.21
C TYR A 29 9.79 12.95 -6.54
N GLU A 30 8.83 12.52 -7.36
CA GLU A 30 8.52 13.14 -8.65
C GLU A 30 8.05 14.58 -8.45
N HIS A 31 7.20 14.85 -7.46
CA HIS A 31 6.78 16.21 -7.13
C HIS A 31 7.96 17.10 -6.72
N ALA A 32 8.87 16.60 -5.89
CA ALA A 32 10.06 17.33 -5.48
C ALA A 32 11.01 17.61 -6.66
N GLN A 33 11.22 16.63 -7.54
CA GLN A 33 11.99 16.81 -8.78
C GLN A 33 11.36 17.86 -9.70
N MET A 34 10.04 17.80 -9.92
CA MET A 34 9.30 18.81 -10.69
C MET A 34 9.39 20.22 -10.06
N SER A 35 9.54 20.28 -8.74
CA SER A 35 9.74 21.53 -7.99
C SER A 35 11.19 22.01 -7.98
N GLY A 36 12.11 21.31 -8.67
CA GLY A 36 13.49 21.71 -8.87
C GLY A 36 14.46 21.25 -7.77
N LEU A 37 14.05 20.35 -6.87
CA LEU A 37 14.98 19.79 -5.87
C LEU A 37 15.99 18.85 -6.53
N CYS A 38 17.20 18.81 -5.97
CA CYS A 38 18.20 17.81 -6.32
C CYS A 38 17.74 16.40 -5.92
N HIS A 39 18.45 15.37 -6.39
CA HIS A 39 18.12 13.97 -6.08
C HIS A 39 18.07 13.66 -4.58
N GLU A 40 18.99 14.21 -3.78
CA GLU A 40 19.03 14.02 -2.33
C GLU A 40 17.82 14.67 -1.65
N GLY A 41 17.50 15.92 -2.02
CA GLY A 41 16.32 16.61 -1.49
C GLY A 41 15.01 15.92 -1.86
N ALA A 42 14.89 15.40 -3.09
CA ALA A 42 13.72 14.64 -3.49
C ALA A 42 13.63 13.28 -2.77
N TRP A 43 14.77 12.64 -2.48
CA TRP A 43 14.82 11.44 -1.67
C TRP A 43 14.34 11.68 -0.23
N ASP A 44 14.75 12.78 0.41
CA ASP A 44 14.28 13.13 1.74
C ASP A 44 12.75 13.32 1.76
N CYS A 45 12.19 14.03 0.77
CA CYS A 45 10.74 14.15 0.62
C CYS A 45 10.03 12.80 0.45
N ALA A 46 10.62 11.87 -0.30
CA ALA A 46 10.07 10.52 -0.47
C ALA A 46 10.03 9.73 0.83
N VAL A 47 11.11 9.79 1.62
CA VAL A 47 11.18 9.13 2.93
C VAL A 47 10.20 9.75 3.92
N ASP A 48 10.08 11.07 3.95
CA ASP A 48 9.14 11.76 4.81
C ASP A 48 7.68 11.46 4.43
N ALA A 49 7.38 11.29 3.13
CA ALA A 49 6.07 10.85 2.68
C ALA A 49 5.72 9.43 3.17
N ILE A 50 6.69 8.50 3.17
CA ILE A 50 6.49 7.16 3.76
C ILE A 50 6.23 7.28 5.27
N ARG A 51 6.99 8.12 5.98
CA ARG A 51 6.84 8.33 7.44
C ARG A 51 5.49 8.95 7.81
N ALA A 52 4.96 9.82 6.96
CA ALA A 52 3.68 10.48 7.14
C ALA A 52 2.47 9.62 6.72
N LEU A 53 2.70 8.42 6.19
CA LEU A 53 1.63 7.53 5.74
C LEU A 53 0.74 7.11 6.91
N ASP A 54 -0.55 7.44 6.82
CA ASP A 54 -1.54 7.01 7.80
C ASP A 54 -1.99 5.56 7.52
N ILE A 55 -1.53 4.65 8.38
CA ILE A 55 -1.81 3.21 8.27
C ILE A 55 -3.30 2.91 8.41
N GLU A 56 -4.03 3.64 9.26
CA GLU A 56 -5.46 3.40 9.45
C GLU A 56 -6.24 3.68 8.16
N THR A 57 -5.88 4.76 7.46
CA THR A 57 -6.44 5.07 6.14
C THR A 57 -6.09 4.01 5.09
N VAL A 58 -4.89 3.42 5.15
CA VAL A 58 -4.50 2.32 4.24
C VAL A 58 -5.34 1.08 4.51
N LEU A 59 -5.52 0.71 5.78
CA LEU A 59 -6.32 -0.45 6.20
C LEU A 59 -7.81 -0.27 5.87
N ALA A 60 -8.37 0.92 6.07
CA ALA A 60 -9.77 1.21 5.76
C ALA A 60 -10.11 1.10 4.26
N ARG A 61 -9.10 1.22 3.38
CA ARG A 61 -9.25 1.08 1.92
C ARG A 61 -9.09 -0.35 1.42
N LEU A 62 -8.65 -1.27 2.28
CA LEU A 62 -8.61 -2.67 1.91
C LEU A 62 -10.05 -3.18 1.71
N PRO A 63 -10.35 -3.83 0.57
CA PRO A 63 -11.65 -4.49 0.42
C PRO A 63 -11.80 -5.54 1.52
N GLY A 64 -13.02 -5.90 1.94
CA GLY A 64 -13.22 -6.97 2.93
C GLY A 64 -12.56 -8.28 2.50
N PRO A 65 -12.38 -9.25 3.42
CA PRO A 65 -11.83 -10.55 3.08
C PRO A 65 -12.62 -11.11 1.89
N VAL A 66 -11.90 -11.47 0.82
CA VAL A 66 -12.52 -12.09 -0.36
C VAL A 66 -13.16 -13.38 0.13
N ALA A 67 -14.49 -13.39 0.23
CA ALA A 67 -15.24 -14.61 0.42
C ALA A 67 -14.76 -15.56 -0.67
N ARG A 68 -14.27 -16.74 -0.28
CA ARG A 68 -13.81 -17.74 -1.22
C ARG A 68 -14.91 -17.87 -2.29
N ASP A 69 -14.50 -17.82 -3.54
CA ASP A 69 -15.33 -18.13 -4.70
C ASP A 69 -15.82 -19.58 -4.56
N GLU A 70 -16.84 -19.78 -3.73
CA GLU A 70 -17.56 -21.03 -3.54
C GLU A 70 -18.74 -21.01 -4.52
N GLY A 71 -18.41 -21.16 -5.81
CA GLY A 71 -19.36 -21.56 -6.84
C GLY A 71 -20.27 -20.45 -7.39
N LEU A 72 -19.82 -19.79 -8.46
CA LEU A 72 -20.73 -19.19 -9.43
C LEU A 72 -21.52 -20.31 -10.15
N PRO A 73 -22.86 -20.42 -10.02
CA PRO A 73 -23.64 -21.33 -10.87
C PRO A 73 -23.68 -20.79 -12.31
N PRO A 74 -23.71 -21.66 -13.34
CA PRO A 74 -23.84 -21.21 -14.72
C PRO A 74 -25.20 -20.53 -14.94
N GLY A 75 -25.16 -19.37 -15.60
CA GLY A 75 -26.31 -18.72 -16.23
C GLY A 75 -26.27 -18.89 -17.73
#